data_AF-A0A0K1QNG6-F1
#
_entry.id   AF-A0A0K1QNG6-F1
#
_cell.length_a   1.000
_cell.length_b   1.000
_cell.length_c   1.000
_cell.angle_alpha   90.00
_cell.angle_beta   90.00
_cell.angle_gamma   90.00
#
_symmetry.space_group_name_H-M   'P 1'
#
loop_
_entity.id
_entity.type
_entity.pdbx_description
1 polymer ?
#
loop_
_entity_poly.entity_id
_entity_poly.type
_entity_poly.pdbx_seq_one_letter_code
_entity_poly.pdbx_strand_id
1 'polypeptide(L)' 'MERDSDDTVYCDIQMHVAQGRELLEVVTALRESKAHPSLDRVFEHIQDELSTSIDIVENPPTWGPWFQ' A
#
# COMPACT_ATOMS: atom_id res chain seq x y z
N MET A 1 26.23 15.38 -10.81
CA MET A 1 25.23 14.48 -10.22
C MET A 1 24.19 14.24 -11.29
N GLU A 2 24.26 13.10 -11.96
CA GLU A 2 23.14 12.63 -12.79
C GLU A 2 21.92 12.58 -11.87
N ARG A 3 20.91 13.38 -12.21
CA ARG A 3 19.58 13.13 -11.67
C ARG A 3 19.16 11.85 -12.38
N ASP A 4 19.34 10.73 -11.68
CA ASP A 4 18.61 9.51 -11.95
C ASP A 4 17.14 9.94 -11.96
N SER A 5 16.61 10.21 -13.16
CA SER A 5 15.19 10.46 -13.34
C SER A 5 14.55 9.10 -13.18
N ASP A 6 14.42 8.69 -11.92
CA ASP A 6 13.64 7.55 -11.53
C ASP A 6 12.23 7.83 -12.06
N ASP A 7 11.85 7.17 -13.15
CA ASP A 7 10.54 7.24 -13.82
C ASP A 7 9.46 6.59 -12.91
N THR A 8 9.58 6.83 -11.60
CA THR A 8 8.70 6.33 -10.56
C THR A 8 7.43 7.15 -10.55
N VAL A 9 6.31 6.43 -10.60
CA VAL A 9 4.98 6.99 -10.48
C VAL A 9 4.59 6.99 -9.01
N TYR A 10 4.28 8.16 -8.46
CA TYR A 10 3.74 8.31 -7.10
C TYR A 10 2.22 8.45 -7.15
N CYS A 11 1.51 7.62 -6.39
CA CYS A 11 0.06 7.62 -6.32
C CYS A 11 -0.40 7.79 -4.86
N ASP A 12 -1.16 8.84 -4.57
CA ASP A 12 -1.90 8.98 -3.31
C ASP A 12 -3.34 8.50 -3.53
N ILE A 13 -3.71 7.37 -2.91
CA ILE A 13 -5.02 6.73 -3.08
C ILE A 13 -5.72 6.70 -1.73
N GLN A 14 -6.87 7.37 -1.64
CA GLN A 14 -7.73 7.35 -0.46
C GLN A 14 -8.95 6.45 -0.70
N MET A 15 -9.32 5.68 0.33
CA MET A 15 -10.47 4.78 0.29
C MET A 15 -10.99 4.49 1.71
N HIS A 16 -12.20 3.94 1.81
CA HIS A 16 -12.70 3.44 3.10
C HIS A 16 -11.96 2.16 3.51
N VAL A 17 -11.88 1.88 4.83
CA VAL A 17 -11.22 0.68 5.38
C VAL A 17 -11.73 -0.61 4.73
N ALA A 18 -13.04 -0.73 4.50
CA ALA A 18 -13.61 -1.91 3.84
C ALA A 18 -13.06 -2.10 2.41
N GLN A 19 -12.92 -1.02 1.66
CA GLN A 19 -12.35 -1.04 0.31
C GLN A 19 -10.84 -1.33 0.36
N GLY A 20 -10.12 -0.83 1.38
CA GLY A 20 -8.72 -1.15 1.60
C GLY A 20 -8.49 -2.64 1.87
N ARG A 21 -9.35 -3.27 2.68
CA ARG A 21 -9.32 -4.72 2.94
C ARG A 21 -9.58 -5.52 1.66
N GLU A 22 -10.61 -5.15 0.90
CA GLU A 22 -10.91 -5.80 -0.38
C GLU A 22 -9.74 -5.64 -1.37
N LEU A 23 -9.15 -4.46 -1.48
CA LEU A 23 -8.01 -4.22 -2.36
C LEU A 23 -6.78 -5.03 -1.94
N LEU A 24 -6.51 -5.14 -0.64
CA LEU A 24 -5.42 -5.96 -0.11
C LEU A 24 -5.59 -7.43 -0.50
N GLU A 25 -6.80 -7.98 -0.41
CA GLU A 25 -7.10 -9.35 -0.85
C GLU A 25 -6.85 -9.52 -2.36
N VAL A 26 -7.32 -8.58 -3.18
CA VAL A 26 -7.12 -8.60 -4.64
C VAL A 26 -5.63 -8.56 -4.99
N VAL A 27 -4.85 -7.65 -4.38
CA VAL A 27 -3.41 -7.53 -4.65
C VAL A 27 -2.66 -8.77 -4.18
N THR A 28 -3.09 -9.37 -3.07
CA THR A 28 -2.55 -10.65 -2.59
C THR A 28 -2.75 -11.76 -3.62
N ALA A 29 -3.98 -11.94 -4.11
CA ALA A 29 -4.26 -12.92 -5.16
C ALA A 29 -3.45 -12.66 -6.45
N LEU A 30 -3.29 -11.39 -6.85
CA LEU A 30 -2.47 -11.01 -8.01
C LEU A 30 -0.99 -11.38 -7.81
N ARG A 31 -0.42 -11.10 -6.63
CA ARG A 31 0.98 -11.45 -6.32
C ARG A 31 1.20 -12.96 -6.28
N GLU A 32 0.28 -13.70 -5.67
CA GLU A 32 0.32 -15.16 -5.59
C GLU A 32 0.17 -15.84 -6.94
N SER A 33 -0.60 -15.25 -7.86
CA SER A 33 -0.77 -15.77 -9.22
C SER A 33 0.53 -15.84 -10.03
N LYS A 34 1.54 -15.04 -9.65
CA LYS A 34 2.81 -14.85 -10.39
C LYS A 34 2.64 -14.49 -11.87
N ALA A 35 1.46 -14.03 -12.27
CA ALA A 35 1.15 -13.66 -13.66
C ALA A 35 1.87 -12.38 -14.11
N HIS A 36 2.31 -11.54 -13.17
CA HIS A 36 2.93 -10.24 -13.43
C HIS A 36 4.28 -10.10 -12.70
N PRO A 37 5.35 -10.81 -13.13
CA PRO A 37 6.63 -10.82 -12.42
C PRO A 37 7.30 -9.44 -12.33
N SER A 38 7.08 -8.56 -13.31
CA SER A 38 7.59 -7.18 -13.27
C SER A 38 6.93 -6.30 -12.20
N LEU A 39 5.78 -6.73 -11.66
CA LEU A 39 5.03 -6.02 -10.63
C LEU A 39 5.15 -6.66 -9.25
N ASP A 40 5.94 -7.72 -9.05
CA ASP A 40 5.99 -8.43 -7.77
C ASP A 40 6.38 -7.51 -6.60
N ARG A 41 7.39 -6.64 -6.80
CA ARG A 41 7.78 -5.60 -5.83
C ARG A 41 6.73 -4.52 -5.65
N VAL A 42 6.01 -4.15 -6.71
CA VAL A 42 4.94 -3.16 -6.64
C VAL A 42 3.77 -3.72 -5.80
N PHE A 43 3.40 -4.97 -6.01
CA PHE A 43 2.37 -5.64 -5.20
C PHE A 43 2.78 -5.80 -3.74
N GLU A 44 4.05 -6.13 -3.47
CA GLU A 44 4.60 -6.15 -2.12
C GLU A 44 4.47 -4.78 -1.43
N HIS A 45 4.90 -3.70 -2.08
CA HIS A 45 4.76 -2.35 -1.52
C HIS A 45 3.30 -1.96 -1.28
N ILE A 46 2.39 -2.27 -2.22
CA ILE A 46 0.95 -2.01 -2.04
C ILE A 46 0.41 -2.79 -0.83
N GLN A 47 0.82 -4.05 -0.64
CA GLN A 47 0.41 -4.85 0.52
C GLN A 47 0.87 -4.21 1.83
N ASP A 48 2.14 -3.81 1.90
CA ASP A 48 2.72 -3.20 3.10
C ASP A 48 2.06 -1.85 3.43
N GLU A 49 1.87 -0.99 2.43
CA GLU A 49 1.25 0.33 2.60
C GLU A 49 -0.23 0.21 2.99
N LEU A 50 -1.00 -0.67 2.32
CA LEU A 50 -2.41 -0.88 2.66
C LEU A 50 -2.56 -1.49 4.05
N SER A 51 -1.79 -2.53 4.39
CA SER A 51 -1.85 -3.16 5.70
C SER A 51 -1.51 -2.17 6.81
N THR A 52 -0.47 -1.36 6.62
CA THR A 52 -0.06 -0.33 7.60
C THR A 52 -1.12 0.75 7.74
N SER A 53 -1.66 1.26 6.62
CA SER A 53 -2.65 2.32 6.62
C SER A 53 -3.97 1.87 7.26
N ILE A 54 -4.39 0.63 7.02
CA ILE A 54 -5.56 0.03 7.67
C ILE A 54 -5.31 -0.09 9.18
N ASP A 55 -4.15 -0.61 9.59
CA ASP A 55 -3.81 -0.77 11.01
C ASP A 55 -3.79 0.58 11.75
N ILE A 56 -3.29 1.65 11.13
CA ILE A 56 -3.32 3.00 11.72
C ILE A 56 -4.75 3.49 11.97
N VAL A 57 -5.69 3.20 11.07
CA VAL A 57 -7.10 3.64 11.21
C VAL A 57 -7.83 2.79 12.25
N GLU A 58 -7.57 1.50 12.28
CA GLU A 58 -8.26 0.56 13.17
C GLU A 58 -7.67 0.50 14.58
N ASN A 59 -6.34 0.60 14.66
CA ASN A 59 -5.53 0.55 15.87
C ASN A 59 -4.66 1.81 15.97
N PRO A 60 -5.26 2.99 16.15
CA PRO A 60 -4.53 4.25 16.15
C PRO A 60 -3.40 4.23 17.20
N PRO A 61 -2.17 4.56 16.82
CA PRO A 61 -1.04 4.50 17.74
C PRO A 61 -1.24 5.50 18.88
N THR A 62 -0.95 5.06 20.11
CA THR A 62 -1.08 5.89 21.32
C THR A 62 0.00 6.97 21.45
N TRP A 63 0.97 7.00 20.53
CA TRP A 63 2.16 7.86 20.57
C TRP A 63 2.11 8.92 19.46
N GLY A 64 1.13 9.82 19.49
CA GLY A 64 1.11 10.99 18.61
C GLY A 64 -0.15 11.86 18.70
N PRO A 65 -0.05 13.19 18.55
CA PRO A 65 -1.15 14.14 18.76
C PRO A 65 -2.10 14.26 17.56
N TRP A 66 -2.17 13.27 16.66
CA TRP A 66 -2.93 13.37 15.41
C TRP A 66 -4.43 13.10 15.56
N PHE A 67 -4.88 12.83 16.79
CA PHE A 67 -6.28 12.77 17.17
C PHE A 67 -6.53 13.79 18.32
N GLN A 68 -6.62 15.07 17.96
CA GLN A 68 -7.25 16.11 18.79
C GLN A 68 -8.27 16.88 17.96
#